data_AF-A0A9Q0RV75-F1
#
_entry.id   AF-A0A9Q0RV75-F1
#
_cell.length_a   1.000
_cell.length_b   1.000
_cell.length_c   1.000
_cell.angle_alpha   90.00
_cell.angle_beta   90.00
_cell.angle_gamma   90.00
#
_symmetry.space_group_name_H-M   'P 1'
#
loop_
_entity.id
_entity.type
_entity.pdbx_description
1 polymer ?
#
loop_
_entity_poly.entity_id
_entity_poly.type
_entity_poly.pdbx_seq_one_letter_code
_entity_poly.pdbx_strand_id
1 'polypeptide(L)'
;MTTAAYEPQPYGAAENAVKPFKLGVKKACNTRATHSTTGETPFKLLFGREESTHFDRLKPSALAEQLEKRLAERIKNNLDLKQPKQRHFSENDKVMVKMFKGNKSFWQRTTAKSRGLVNRTNRSLKQNVPCK
;
A
#
# COMPACT_ATOMS: atom_id res chain seq x y z
N MET A 1 -15.26 7.20 5.51
CA MET A 1 -15.13 6.11 4.52
C MET A 1 -14.68 4.84 5.24
N THR A 2 -15.39 3.73 5.08
CA THR A 2 -15.03 2.43 5.67
C THR A 2 -14.60 1.49 4.55
N THR A 3 -13.44 0.86 4.67
CA THR A 3 -12.92 -0.07 3.67
C THR A 3 -13.54 -1.46 3.82
N ALA A 4 -13.30 -2.33 2.84
CA ALA A 4 -13.71 -3.72 2.94
C ALA A 4 -12.99 -4.41 4.11
N ALA A 5 -13.69 -5.33 4.77
CA ALA A 5 -13.11 -6.07 5.88
C ALA A 5 -11.90 -6.89 5.41
N TYR A 6 -10.82 -6.87 6.20
CA TYR A 6 -9.57 -7.60 5.92
C TYR A 6 -8.84 -7.19 4.64
N GLU A 7 -9.07 -5.95 4.17
CA GLU A 7 -8.32 -5.36 3.06
C GLU A 7 -7.44 -4.21 3.59
N PRO A 8 -6.14 -4.45 3.84
CA PRO A 8 -5.22 -3.41 4.32
C PRO A 8 -4.82 -2.41 3.22
N GLN A 9 -4.86 -2.86 1.97
CA GLN A 9 -4.44 -2.13 0.78
C GLN A 9 -5.09 -0.73 0.61
N PRO A 10 -6.40 -0.52 0.83
CA PRO A 10 -7.00 0.80 0.74
C PRO A 10 -6.52 1.80 1.81
N TYR A 11 -5.93 1.33 2.92
CA TYR A 11 -5.19 2.16 3.88
C TYR A 11 -3.66 1.99 3.74
N GLY A 12 -3.20 1.47 2.61
CA GLY A 12 -1.81 1.09 2.39
C GLY A 12 -0.83 2.23 2.60
N ALA A 13 -1.22 3.48 2.34
CA ALA A 13 -0.41 4.66 2.64
C ALA A 13 -0.11 4.80 4.15
N ALA A 14 -1.14 4.65 4.99
CA ALA A 14 -0.98 4.70 6.44
C ALA A 14 -0.16 3.52 6.96
N GLU A 15 -0.41 2.30 6.46
CA GLU A 15 0.36 1.13 6.86
C GLU A 15 1.83 1.21 6.44
N ASN A 16 2.10 1.74 5.25
CA ASN A 16 3.45 1.95 4.76
C ASN A 16 4.19 3.04 5.54
N ALA A 17 3.50 4.05 6.10
CA ALA A 17 4.10 5.03 6.98
C ALA A 17 4.45 4.47 8.37
N VAL A 18 3.67 3.52 8.89
CA VAL A 18 3.89 2.91 10.22
C VAL A 18 5.12 1.99 10.24
N LYS A 19 5.45 1.33 9.12
CA LYS A 19 6.60 0.43 9.02
C LYS A 19 7.96 1.11 9.30
N PRO A 20 8.37 2.16 8.58
CA PRO A 20 9.63 2.86 8.84
C PRO A 20 9.62 3.55 10.20
N PHE A 21 8.45 4.00 10.68
CA PHE A 21 8.32 4.56 12.02
C PHE A 21 8.70 3.52 13.09
N LYS A 22 8.10 2.32 13.06
CA LYS A 22 8.43 1.24 14.01
C LYS A 22 9.88 0.79 13.91
N LEU A 23 10.42 0.69 12.69
CA LEU A 23 11.83 0.34 12.48
C LEU A 23 12.78 1.45 12.98
N GLY A 24 12.41 2.72 12.76
CA GLY A 24 13.16 3.89 13.20
C GLY A 24 13.16 4.05 14.71
N VAL A 25 12.04 3.85 15.40
CA VAL A 25 12.01 3.84 16.87
C VAL A 25 12.90 2.74 17.44
N LYS A 26 12.93 1.56 16.80
CA LYS A 26 13.81 0.46 17.20
C LYS A 26 15.30 0.72 16.93
N LYS A 27 15.64 1.56 15.95
CA LYS A 27 17.02 1.76 15.47
C LYS A 27 17.54 3.21 15.57
N ALA A 28 16.84 4.12 16.26
CA ALA A 28 17.08 5.57 16.26
C ALA A 28 16.95 6.22 14.86
N CYS A 29 15.70 6.49 14.49
CA CYS A 29 15.07 7.32 13.44
C CYS A 29 15.86 7.79 12.19
N ASN A 30 15.29 7.48 11.01
CA ASN A 30 15.59 8.08 9.69
C ASN A 30 14.32 8.73 9.08
N THR A 31 13.96 9.94 9.50
CA THR A 31 12.90 10.76 8.84
C THR A 31 13.36 11.40 7.52
N ARG A 32 14.65 11.23 7.18
CA ARG A 32 15.32 11.88 6.05
C ARG A 32 15.18 11.14 4.72
N ALA A 33 14.68 9.91 4.75
CA ALA A 33 14.55 9.12 3.54
C ALA A 33 13.53 9.78 2.60
N THR A 34 13.93 10.00 1.35
CA THR A 34 13.07 10.57 0.32
C THR A 34 11.89 9.64 0.03
N HIS A 35 10.70 10.21 -0.12
CA HIS A 35 9.53 9.45 -0.52
C HIS A 35 9.66 9.05 -1.99
N SER A 36 9.53 7.77 -2.31
CA SER A 36 9.80 7.25 -3.66
C SER A 36 8.91 7.86 -4.75
N THR A 37 7.68 8.23 -4.43
CA THR A 37 6.72 8.82 -5.40
C THR A 37 6.86 10.33 -5.52
N THR A 38 7.17 11.02 -4.41
CA THR A 38 7.18 12.49 -4.37
C THR A 38 8.59 13.05 -4.60
N GLY A 39 9.63 12.24 -4.42
CA GLY A 39 11.03 12.68 -4.44
C GLY A 39 11.43 13.51 -3.21
N GLU A 40 10.47 14.06 -2.48
CA GLU A 40 10.71 14.88 -1.30
C GLU A 40 10.71 14.09 0.00
N THR A 41 11.40 14.61 1.02
CA THR A 41 11.40 14.00 2.36
C THR A 41 10.09 14.29 3.08
N PRO A 42 9.61 13.38 3.95
CA PRO A 42 8.45 13.65 4.80
C PRO A 42 8.59 14.93 5.64
N PHE A 43 9.82 15.26 6.07
CA PHE A 43 10.11 16.49 6.79
C PHE A 43 9.83 17.74 5.94
N LYS A 44 10.28 17.76 4.68
CA LYS A 44 10.02 18.86 3.75
C LYS A 44 8.52 19.05 3.49
N LEU A 45 7.78 17.95 3.33
CA LEU A 45 6.33 17.99 3.14
C LEU A 45 5.58 18.51 4.39
N LEU A 46 6.06 18.19 5.59
CA LEU A 46 5.43 18.61 6.85
C LEU A 46 5.74 20.07 7.22
N PHE A 47 6.99 20.51 7.00
CA PHE A 47 7.47 21.80 7.50
C PHE A 47 7.73 22.84 6.41
N GLY A 48 7.59 22.47 5.13
CA GLY A 48 7.81 23.37 3.98
C GLY A 48 9.25 23.82 3.80
N ARG A 49 10.21 23.20 4.50
CA ARG A 49 11.64 23.53 4.46
C ARG A 49 12.49 22.28 4.54
N GLU A 50 13.71 22.36 4.03
CA GLU A 50 14.70 21.30 4.18
C GLU A 50 15.33 21.35 5.58
N GLU A 51 15.66 20.18 6.12
CA GLU A 51 16.39 20.09 7.39
C GLU A 51 17.84 20.50 7.16
N SER A 52 18.36 21.43 7.96
CA SER A 52 19.79 21.78 7.90
C SER A 52 20.57 20.81 8.77
N THR A 53 21.50 20.09 8.15
CA THR A 53 22.34 19.08 8.80
C THR A 53 23.82 19.40 8.63
N HIS A 54 24.66 18.76 9.44
CA HIS A 54 26.11 18.88 9.27
C HIS A 54 26.58 18.30 7.91
N PHE A 55 25.83 17.33 7.34
CA PHE A 55 26.19 16.68 6.08
C PHE A 55 25.99 17.58 4.87
N ASP A 56 25.08 18.56 4.93
CA ASP A 56 24.84 19.51 3.84
C ASP A 56 26.05 20.43 3.60
N ARG A 57 26.94 20.53 4.59
CA ARG A 57 28.18 21.31 4.50
C ARG A 57 29.30 20.54 3.80
N LEU A 58 29.13 19.25 3.54
CA LEU A 58 30.13 18.42 2.88
C LEU A 58 30.01 18.56 1.36
N LYS A 59 31.12 18.82 0.68
CA LYS A 59 31.16 18.77 -0.78
C LYS A 59 31.05 17.31 -1.25
N PRO A 60 30.20 16.99 -2.24
CA PRO A 60 30.16 15.66 -2.81
C PRO A 60 31.52 15.35 -3.46
N SER A 61 32.01 14.13 -3.23
CA SER A 61 33.22 13.62 -3.88
C SER A 61 32.87 13.09 -5.28
N ALA A 62 33.85 13.04 -6.19
CA ALA A 62 33.65 12.51 -7.54
C ALA A 62 33.09 11.05 -7.56
N LEU A 63 33.30 10.29 -6.49
CA LEU A 63 32.73 8.95 -6.30
C LEU A 63 31.21 8.97 -6.06
N ALA A 64 30.69 10.01 -5.41
CA ALA A 64 29.26 10.16 -5.16
C ALA A 64 28.48 10.30 -6.48
N GLU A 65 28.99 11.11 -7.41
CA GLU A 65 28.39 11.31 -8.73
C GLU A 65 28.33 10.02 -9.57
N GLN A 66 29.37 9.17 -9.47
CA GLN A 66 29.39 7.89 -10.17
C GLN A 66 28.37 6.90 -9.61
N LEU A 67 28.14 6.91 -8.29
CA LEU A 67 27.13 6.07 -7.64
C LEU A 67 25.71 6.48 -8.05
N GLU A 68 25.42 7.78 -8.10
CA GLU A 68 24.11 8.28 -8.53
C GLU A 68 23.78 7.86 -9.96
N LYS A 69 24.74 7.95 -10.88
CA LYS A 69 24.58 7.49 -12.28
C LYS A 69 24.23 5.99 -12.35
N ARG A 70 24.94 5.14 -11.60
CA ARG A 70 24.69 3.70 -11.56
C ARG A 70 23.30 3.36 -11.00
N LEU A 71 22.84 4.09 -9.98
CA LEU A 71 21.50 3.88 -9.41
C LEU A 71 20.41 4.28 -10.40
N ALA A 72 20.59 5.39 -11.11
CA ALA A 72 19.64 5.85 -12.13
C ALA A 72 19.50 4.84 -13.28
N GLU A 73 20.61 4.27 -13.75
CA GLU A 73 20.61 3.21 -14.77
C GLU A 73 19.87 1.96 -14.30
N ARG A 74 20.06 1.56 -13.04
CA ARG A 74 19.40 0.39 -12.47
C ARG A 74 17.88 0.56 -12.34
N ILE A 75 17.41 1.77 -12.03
CA ILE A 75 15.98 2.08 -11.97
C ILE A 75 15.35 1.95 -13.37
N LYS A 76 16.00 2.52 -14.40
CA LYS A 76 15.53 2.41 -15.79
C LYS A 76 15.34 0.96 -16.22
N ASN A 77 16.31 0.09 -15.90
CA ASN A 77 16.29 -1.32 -16.32
C ASN A 77 15.24 -2.19 -15.59
N ASN A 78 14.68 -1.75 -14.45
CA ASN A 78 13.68 -2.53 -13.70
C ASN A 78 12.23 -2.18 -14.06
N LEU A 79 11.99 -1.14 -14.87
CA LEU A 79 10.64 -0.72 -15.29
C LEU A 79 10.04 -1.63 -16.38
N ASP A 80 10.84 -2.50 -16.99
CA ASP A 80 10.43 -3.40 -18.09
C ASP A 80 9.74 -4.69 -17.63
N LEU A 81 9.38 -4.79 -16.35
CA LEU A 81 8.69 -5.96 -15.80
C LEU A 81 7.22 -5.97 -16.24
N LYS A 82 6.84 -7.01 -17.00
CA LYS A 82 5.48 -7.27 -17.50
C LYS A 82 4.43 -6.98 -16.43
N GLN A 83 3.57 -5.99 -16.70
CA GLN A 83 2.46 -5.71 -15.81
C GLN A 83 1.52 -6.92 -15.74
N PRO A 84 0.99 -7.26 -14.55
CA PRO A 84 0.05 -8.35 -14.42
C PRO A 84 -1.23 -8.04 -15.21
N LYS A 85 -1.74 -9.05 -15.91
CA LYS A 85 -3.00 -8.94 -16.67
C LYS A 85 -4.14 -8.58 -15.69
N GLN A 86 -4.70 -7.38 -15.84
CA GLN A 86 -5.85 -6.96 -15.06
C GLN A 86 -7.05 -7.86 -15.39
N ARG A 87 -7.75 -8.33 -14.35
CA ARG A 87 -9.00 -9.09 -14.47
C ARG A 87 -10.11 -8.24 -13.88
N HIS A 88 -11.12 -7.95 -14.67
CA HIS A 88 -12.33 -7.25 -14.23
C HIS A 88 -13.46 -8.27 -14.04
N PHE A 89 -14.33 -8.01 -13.07
CA PHE A 89 -15.54 -8.79 -12.82
C PHE A 89 -16.75 -7.98 -13.24
N SER A 90 -17.71 -8.63 -13.88
CA SER A 90 -19.04 -8.09 -14.19
C SER A 90 -20.07 -8.57 -13.17
N GLU A 91 -21.23 -7.93 -13.13
CA GLU A 91 -22.30 -8.34 -12.23
C GLU A 91 -22.75 -9.77 -12.54
N ASN A 92 -23.05 -10.55 -11.49
CA ASN A 92 -23.44 -11.96 -11.55
C ASN A 92 -22.34 -12.97 -11.92
N ASP A 93 -21.08 -12.54 -12.07
CA ASP A 93 -19.96 -13.46 -12.21
C ASP A 93 -19.80 -14.36 -10.99
N LYS A 94 -19.50 -15.65 -11.23
CA LYS A 94 -19.20 -16.61 -10.16
C LYS A 94 -17.77 -16.40 -9.68
N VAL A 95 -17.62 -15.93 -8.45
CA VAL A 95 -16.31 -15.61 -7.84
C VAL A 95 -16.11 -16.43 -6.57
N MET A 96 -14.84 -16.60 -6.17
CA MET A 96 -14.51 -17.21 -4.88
C MET A 96 -14.03 -16.13 -3.92
N VAL A 97 -14.57 -16.13 -2.70
CA VAL A 97 -14.19 -15.20 -1.64
C VAL A 97 -13.42 -15.95 -0.55
N LYS A 98 -12.36 -15.30 -0.09
CA LYS A 98 -11.50 -15.76 1.00
C LYS A 98 -12.16 -15.44 2.33
N MET A 99 -12.47 -16.46 3.12
CA MET A 99 -13.05 -16.28 4.46
C MET A 99 -11.94 -16.33 5.52
N PHE A 100 -11.74 -15.22 6.23
CA PHE A 100 -10.69 -15.10 7.27
C PHE A 100 -11.15 -15.56 8.67
N LYS A 101 -12.43 -15.86 8.86
CA LYS A 101 -13.00 -16.29 10.16
C LYS A 101 -13.61 -17.69 10.07
N GLY A 102 -13.22 -18.57 11.00
CA GLY A 102 -13.84 -19.89 11.25
C GLY A 102 -13.01 -21.10 10.77
N ASN A 103 -13.32 -22.28 11.30
CA ASN A 103 -12.66 -23.57 10.96
C ASN A 103 -13.21 -24.23 9.67
N LYS A 104 -13.91 -23.47 8.83
CA LYS A 104 -14.50 -23.96 7.57
C LYS A 104 -13.52 -23.76 6.40
N SER A 105 -13.90 -24.22 5.21
CA SER A 105 -13.11 -24.04 3.99
C SER A 105 -12.75 -22.57 3.75
N PHE A 106 -11.47 -22.35 3.47
CA PHE A 106 -10.86 -21.03 3.28
C PHE A 106 -11.41 -20.26 2.07
N TRP A 107 -11.89 -20.99 1.06
CA TRP A 107 -12.50 -20.47 -0.16
C TRP A 107 -13.99 -20.83 -0.19
N GLN A 108 -14.84 -19.85 -0.51
CA GLN A 108 -16.28 -20.04 -0.66
C GLN A 108 -16.76 -19.42 -1.97
N ARG A 109 -17.64 -20.13 -2.69
CA ARG A 109 -18.23 -19.67 -3.96
C ARG A 109 -19.35 -18.66 -3.68
N THR A 110 -19.35 -17.53 -4.38
CA THR A 110 -20.40 -16.50 -4.32
C THR A 110 -20.57 -15.85 -5.69
N THR A 111 -21.65 -15.08 -5.87
CA THR A 111 -21.86 -14.25 -7.05
C THR A 111 -21.43 -12.81 -6.78
N ALA A 112 -20.80 -12.18 -7.79
CA ALA A 112 -20.42 -10.78 -7.74
C ALA A 112 -21.67 -9.89 -7.84
N LYS A 113 -21.77 -8.91 -6.95
CA LYS A 113 -22.81 -7.87 -6.97
C LYS A 113 -22.13 -6.50 -6.97
N SER A 114 -22.70 -5.53 -7.67
CA SER A 114 -22.19 -4.16 -7.61
C SER A 114 -22.28 -3.58 -6.20
N ARG A 115 -21.36 -2.67 -5.88
CA ARG A 115 -21.35 -1.95 -4.60
C ARG A 115 -22.54 -1.00 -4.56
N GLY A 116 -23.67 -1.47 -4.04
CA GLY A 116 -24.72 -0.58 -3.57
C GLY A 116 -24.21 0.28 -2.40
N LEU A 117 -24.61 1.55 -2.35
CA LEU A 117 -24.48 2.36 -1.14
C LEU A 117 -25.21 1.63 -0.02
N VAL A 118 -24.47 0.99 0.89
CA VAL A 118 -25.06 0.39 2.10
C VAL A 118 -25.42 1.55 3.02
N ASN A 119 -26.60 2.14 2.78
CA ASN A 119 -27.23 3.03 3.73
C ASN A 119 -27.45 2.24 5.02
N ARG A 120 -26.81 2.72 6.10
CA ARG A 120 -26.85 2.13 7.44
C ARG A 120 -28.24 2.26 8.04
N THR A 121 -29.18 1.42 7.62
CA THR A 121 -30.37 1.08 8.39
C THR A 121 -30.81 -0.31 7.94
N ASN A 122 -30.30 -1.33 8.63
CA ASN A 122 -30.92 -2.63 8.91
C ASN A 122 -29.83 -3.70 9.11
N ARG A 123 -29.39 -3.76 10.35
CA ARG A 123 -28.71 -4.88 10.98
C ARG A 123 -29.67 -6.08 11.05
N SER A 124 -29.90 -6.76 9.93
CA SER A 124 -30.33 -8.17 9.85
C SER A 124 -30.75 -8.52 8.42
N LEU A 125 -29.81 -8.92 7.57
CA LEU A 125 -30.17 -9.77 6.43
C LEU A 125 -29.71 -11.18 6.78
N LYS A 126 -30.67 -11.95 7.30
CA LYS A 126 -30.56 -13.41 7.47
C LYS A 126 -30.11 -13.99 6.13
N GLN A 127 -28.97 -14.67 6.12
CA GLN A 127 -28.59 -15.51 4.99
C GLN A 127 -29.56 -16.70 4.99
N ASN A 128 -30.46 -16.75 4.01
CA ASN A 128 -31.22 -17.96 3.71
C ASN A 128 -30.25 -19.00 3.16
N VAL A 129 -29.75 -19.87 4.04
CA VAL A 129 -29.04 -21.09 3.67
C VAL A 129 -30.12 -22.16 3.53
N PRO A 130 -30.39 -22.70 2.33
CA PRO A 130 -31.26 -23.86 2.21
C PRO A 130 -30.55 -25.06 2.84
N CYS A 131 -31.14 -25.62 3.89
CA CYS A 131 -30.78 -26.93 4.41
C CYS A 131 -31.11 -28.00 3.36
N LYS A 132 -30.12 -28.83 3.05
CA LYS A 132 -30.33 -30.22 2.63
C LYS A 132 -29.52 -31.09 3.57
#